data_AF-A0A087XCX6-F1
#
_entry.id   AF-A0A087XCX6-F1
#
_cell.length_a   1.000
_cell.length_b   1.000
_cell.length_c   1.000
_cell.angle_alpha   90.00
_cell.angle_beta   90.00
_cell.angle_gamma   90.00
#
_symmetry.space_group_name_H-M   'P 1'
#
loop_
_entity.id
_entity.type
_entity.pdbx_description
1 polymer ?
#
loop_
_entity_poly.entity_id
_entity_poly.type
_entity_poly.pdbx_seq_one_letter_code
_entity_poly.pdbx_strand_id
1 'polypeptide(L)'
;MCDVMNEIELEKESCENRTSGNVTSAGCQGMWDIVACWPSARVGEVVTITCPTYFSYFSDKQRGNLSKTCTADGWTEMHPIDIAVNCGYNLNGTSDDGKFFWQVKVGYTIGHSVSLISLITAIVVLCIFRKLHCTRNYIHMHLFVSFILKAIAVFVKDVVLYEFGEVDNCSLGSVGCKAVIVFFQYCVMASFFWLLVEGLYLHALLAVSFFSERKYFWAYIMIGWGGPAIIITAWSIGKAYFNDVGCWDIIETTDVFWWIIKTPILASILVNFVLFICIIRILRQKINCPDIGRNESNQYL
;
A
#
# COMPACT_ATOMS: atom_id res chain seq x y z
N MET A 1 -8.30 7.54 8.44
CA MET A 1 -8.82 7.78 9.80
C MET A 1 -7.91 8.74 10.58
N CYS A 2 -6.59 8.56 10.55
CA CYS A 2 -5.66 9.48 11.19
C CYS A 2 -5.65 10.90 10.60
N ASP A 3 -5.85 11.07 9.29
CA ASP A 3 -5.91 12.42 8.68
C ASP A 3 -7.13 13.21 9.16
N VAL A 4 -8.27 12.52 9.33
CA VAL A 4 -9.49 13.09 9.92
C VAL A 4 -9.20 13.56 11.35
N MET A 5 -8.52 12.72 12.15
CA MET A 5 -8.14 13.07 13.52
C MET A 5 -7.21 14.29 13.56
N ASN A 6 -6.24 14.36 12.64
CA ASN A 6 -5.32 15.50 12.53
C ASN A 6 -6.04 16.79 12.11
N GLU A 7 -6.97 16.72 11.16
CA GLU A 7 -7.78 17.87 10.75
C GLU A 7 -8.67 18.38 11.89
N ILE A 8 -9.23 17.46 12.70
CA ILE A 8 -9.99 17.80 13.92
C ILE A 8 -9.10 18.48 14.96
N GLU A 9 -7.89 17.97 15.21
CA GLU A 9 -6.94 18.53 16.19
C GLU A 9 -6.49 19.95 15.78
N LEU A 10 -6.17 20.17 14.50
CA LEU A 10 -5.79 21.47 13.95
C LEU A 10 -6.93 22.49 14.06
N GLU A 11 -8.17 22.08 13.74
CA GLU A 11 -9.35 22.93 13.89
C GLU A 11 -9.63 23.27 15.37
N LYS A 12 -9.40 22.31 16.28
CA LYS A 12 -9.51 22.54 17.72
C LYS A 12 -8.50 23.58 18.21
N GLU A 13 -7.23 23.44 17.87
CA GLU A 13 -6.18 24.40 18.27
C GLU A 13 -6.47 25.80 17.70
N SER A 14 -6.90 25.87 16.44
CA SER A 14 -7.33 27.11 15.78
C SER A 14 -8.52 27.75 16.49
N CYS A 15 -9.47 26.95 16.97
CA CYS A 15 -10.62 27.41 17.74
C CYS A 15 -10.20 27.99 19.10
N GLU A 16 -9.42 27.23 19.88
CA GLU A 16 -8.97 27.61 21.22
C GLU A 16 -8.15 28.92 21.20
N ASN A 17 -7.32 29.10 20.17
CA ASN A 17 -6.59 30.35 19.94
C ASN A 17 -7.51 31.55 19.67
N ARG A 18 -8.58 31.37 18.88
CA ARG A 18 -9.56 32.44 18.59
C ARG A 18 -10.41 32.80 19.80
N THR A 19 -10.75 31.82 20.62
CA THR A 19 -11.59 32.02 21.81
C THR A 19 -10.83 32.65 22.97
N SER A 20 -9.50 32.46 23.04
CA SER A 20 -8.65 33.04 24.09
C SER A 20 -8.57 34.57 24.08
N GLY A 21 -9.00 35.25 23.01
CA GLY A 21 -8.95 36.70 22.85
C GLY A 21 -10.27 37.48 23.06
N ASN A 22 -11.42 36.81 23.10
CA ASN A 22 -12.75 37.46 23.11
C ASN A 22 -13.45 37.31 24.48
N VAL A 23 -13.10 38.18 25.43
CA VAL A 23 -13.82 38.28 26.71
C VAL A 23 -14.95 39.30 26.60
N THR A 24 -16.09 38.91 26.02
CA THR A 24 -17.33 39.68 26.18
C THR A 24 -18.07 39.22 27.43
N SER A 25 -18.31 40.14 28.36
CA SER A 25 -18.83 39.90 29.71
C SER A 25 -20.34 39.64 29.80
N ALA A 26 -21.06 39.54 28.68
CA ALA A 26 -22.50 39.26 28.65
C ALA A 26 -22.86 38.37 27.44
N GLY A 27 -22.90 37.05 27.65
CA GLY A 27 -23.17 36.06 26.60
C GLY A 27 -22.49 34.72 26.85
N CYS A 28 -22.67 33.78 25.91
CA CYS A 28 -21.96 32.50 25.90
C CYS A 28 -20.60 32.69 25.23
N GLN A 29 -19.53 32.26 25.90
CA GLN A 29 -18.18 32.29 25.34
C GLN A 29 -18.03 31.27 24.22
N GLY A 30 -17.16 31.59 23.25
CA GLY A 30 -16.83 30.64 22.20
C GLY A 30 -16.11 29.43 22.78
N MET A 31 -16.42 28.25 22.26
CA MET A 31 -15.90 27.00 22.78
C MET A 31 -15.73 25.97 21.66
N TRP A 32 -14.79 25.06 21.87
CA TRP A 32 -14.77 23.81 21.13
C TRP A 32 -15.74 22.82 21.77
N ASP A 33 -16.63 22.23 20.98
CA ASP A 33 -17.55 21.21 21.47
C ASP A 33 -17.59 19.97 20.56
N ILE A 34 -17.14 18.84 21.11
CA ILE A 34 -17.04 17.52 20.51
C ILE A 34 -16.15 17.52 19.25
N VAL A 35 -16.63 18.12 18.17
CA VAL A 35 -15.97 18.17 16.86
C VAL A 35 -16.06 19.56 16.20
N ALA A 36 -16.84 20.51 16.72
CA ALA A 36 -17.05 21.80 16.06
C ALA A 36 -16.67 23.00 16.94
N CYS A 37 -16.17 24.06 16.29
CA CYS A 37 -15.87 25.33 16.93
C CYS A 37 -17.09 26.25 16.96
N TRP A 38 -17.50 26.70 18.14
CA TRP A 38 -18.60 27.64 18.34
C TRP A 38 -18.07 29.04 18.62
N PRO A 39 -18.46 30.07 17.84
CA PRO A 39 -18.11 31.46 18.13
C PRO A 39 -18.88 31.99 19.34
N SER A 40 -18.39 33.08 19.95
CA SER A 40 -19.10 33.73 21.06
C SER A 40 -20.44 34.32 20.61
N ALA A 41 -21.45 34.26 21.48
CA ALA A 41 -22.82 34.69 21.16
C ALA A 41 -23.51 35.38 22.33
N ARG A 42 -24.50 36.21 22.04
CA ARG A 42 -25.31 36.89 23.06
C ARG A 42 -26.42 35.96 23.58
N VAL A 43 -26.88 36.19 24.80
CA VAL A 43 -28.02 35.44 25.36
C VAL A 43 -29.26 35.66 24.48
N GLY A 44 -29.89 34.57 24.04
CA GLY A 44 -31.02 34.54 23.11
C GLY A 44 -30.63 34.42 21.63
N GLU A 45 -29.35 34.44 21.29
CA GLU A 45 -28.85 34.30 19.92
C GLU A 45 -28.75 32.84 19.48
N VAL A 46 -29.16 32.55 18.24
CA VAL A 46 -29.01 31.24 17.59
C VAL A 46 -27.84 31.33 16.62
N VAL A 47 -26.76 30.61 16.91
CA VAL A 47 -25.59 30.51 16.05
C VAL A 47 -25.72 29.28 15.16
N THR A 48 -25.47 29.47 13.87
CA THR A 48 -25.49 28.39 12.88
C THR A 48 -24.15 28.34 12.17
N ILE A 49 -23.51 27.17 12.18
CA ILE A 49 -22.23 26.90 11.52
C ILE A 49 -22.43 25.85 10.44
N THR A 50 -21.61 25.91 9.39
CA THR A 50 -21.57 24.87 8.36
C THR A 50 -20.89 23.62 8.92
N CYS A 51 -21.32 22.44 8.47
CA CYS A 51 -20.66 21.20 8.84
C CYS A 51 -19.16 21.23 8.47
N PRO A 52 -18.28 20.83 9.39
CA PRO A 52 -16.83 20.80 9.15
C PRO A 52 -16.42 19.93 7.95
N THR A 53 -15.27 20.27 7.36
CA THR A 53 -14.79 19.67 6.11
C THR A 53 -14.48 18.19 6.22
N TYR A 54 -13.97 17.74 7.36
CA TYR A 54 -13.62 16.34 7.60
C TYR A 54 -14.84 15.39 7.67
N PHE A 55 -16.08 15.89 7.68
CA PHE A 55 -17.27 15.03 7.47
C PHE A 55 -17.40 14.54 6.03
N SER A 56 -16.73 15.18 5.08
CA SER A 56 -16.67 14.72 3.67
C SER A 56 -16.06 13.33 3.51
N TYR A 57 -15.18 12.90 4.43
CA TYR A 57 -14.63 11.54 4.44
C TYR A 57 -15.67 10.45 4.74
N PHE A 58 -16.81 10.81 5.35
CA PHE A 58 -17.84 9.86 5.79
C PHE A 58 -19.18 10.01 5.05
N SER A 59 -19.34 11.06 4.26
CA SER A 59 -20.56 11.29 3.48
C SER A 59 -20.30 12.10 2.22
N ASP A 60 -20.74 11.57 1.09
CA ASP A 60 -20.72 12.26 -0.21
C ASP A 60 -21.66 13.49 -0.24
N LYS A 61 -22.56 13.62 0.76
CA LYS A 61 -23.55 14.71 0.86
C LYS A 61 -23.12 15.76 1.87
N GLN A 62 -22.07 16.51 1.56
CA GLN A 62 -21.63 17.62 2.40
C GLN A 62 -22.55 18.84 2.27
N ARG A 63 -23.77 18.80 2.85
CA ARG A 63 -24.68 19.96 2.90
C ARG A 63 -25.57 19.95 4.12
N GLY A 64 -24.95 20.20 5.27
CA GLY A 64 -25.64 20.37 6.55
C GLY A 64 -25.15 21.59 7.30
N ASN A 65 -26.02 22.13 8.16
CA ASN A 65 -25.68 23.17 9.12
C ASN A 65 -25.96 22.66 10.53
N LEU A 66 -25.09 23.00 11.46
CA LEU A 66 -25.28 22.77 12.89
C LEU A 66 -25.72 24.08 13.52
N SER A 67 -26.70 24.05 14.42
CA SER A 67 -27.14 25.23 15.14
C SER A 67 -27.16 25.00 16.65
N LYS A 68 -26.74 26.01 17.40
CA LYS A 68 -26.86 26.06 18.86
C LYS A 68 -27.44 27.38 19.30
N THR A 69 -28.15 27.35 20.41
CA THR A 69 -28.73 28.54 21.02
C THR A 69 -27.96 28.88 22.29
N CYS A 70 -27.60 30.15 22.43
CA CYS A 70 -27.05 30.67 23.67
C CYS A 70 -28.20 31.06 24.61
N THR A 71 -28.30 30.38 25.75
CA THR A 71 -29.29 30.66 26.81
C THR A 71 -28.65 31.38 27.99
N ALA A 72 -29.46 31.83 28.96
CA ALA A 72 -28.94 32.47 30.17
C ALA A 72 -28.05 31.52 31.00
N ASP A 73 -28.31 30.21 30.88
CA ASP A 73 -27.58 29.14 31.57
C ASP A 73 -26.38 28.60 30.75
N GLY A 74 -26.19 29.10 29.52
CA GLY A 74 -25.09 28.69 28.64
C GLY A 74 -25.55 28.12 27.29
N TRP A 75 -24.65 27.39 26.61
CA TRP A 75 -24.93 26.74 25.33
C TRP A 75 -25.85 25.53 25.49
N THR A 76 -26.78 25.36 24.54
CA THR A 76 -27.59 24.13 24.45
C THR A 76 -26.71 22.91 24.14
N GLU A 77 -26.93 21.81 24.88
CA GLU A 77 -26.31 20.52 24.60
C GLU A 77 -26.84 19.92 23.29
N MET A 78 -25.96 19.27 22.53
CA MET A 78 -26.31 18.59 21.29
C MET A 78 -25.77 17.17 21.34
N HIS A 79 -26.59 16.17 20.99
CA HIS A 79 -26.13 14.80 21.00
C HIS A 79 -25.21 14.52 19.80
N PRO A 80 -24.15 13.71 19.97
CA PRO A 80 -23.23 13.36 18.88
C PRO A 80 -23.90 12.75 17.65
N ILE A 81 -25.01 12.03 17.85
CA ILE A 81 -25.79 11.40 16.78
C ILE A 81 -26.47 12.47 15.90
N ASP A 82 -27.02 13.53 16.52
CA ASP A 82 -27.68 14.61 15.79
C ASP A 82 -26.66 15.39 14.96
N ILE A 83 -25.44 15.58 15.46
CA ILE A 83 -24.33 16.20 14.71
C ILE A 83 -24.01 15.36 13.46
N ALA A 84 -23.84 14.05 13.63
CA ALA A 84 -23.52 13.14 12.53
C ALA A 84 -24.61 13.13 11.45
N VAL A 85 -25.88 13.01 11.85
CA VAL A 85 -27.03 12.99 10.92
C VAL A 85 -27.17 14.33 10.19
N ASN A 86 -27.07 15.45 10.90
CA ASN A 86 -27.16 16.78 10.31
C ASN A 86 -26.01 17.03 9.32
N CYS A 87 -24.83 16.45 9.55
CA CYS A 87 -23.70 16.50 8.62
C CYS A 87 -23.69 15.39 7.56
N GLY A 88 -24.82 14.70 7.38
CA GLY A 88 -25.05 13.80 6.24
C GLY A 88 -24.68 12.34 6.49
N TYR A 89 -24.38 11.95 7.73
CA TYR A 89 -24.14 10.54 8.08
C TYR A 89 -25.45 9.74 8.05
N ASN A 90 -25.47 8.63 7.31
CA ASN A 90 -26.64 7.76 7.22
C ASN A 90 -26.54 6.60 8.21
N LEU A 91 -27.30 6.68 9.31
CA LEU A 91 -27.36 5.65 10.36
C LEU A 91 -27.80 4.26 9.83
N ASN A 92 -28.56 4.22 8.73
CA ASN A 92 -29.06 2.98 8.12
C ASN A 92 -28.26 2.55 6.88
N GLY A 93 -27.21 3.30 6.53
CA GLY A 93 -26.32 2.92 5.44
C GLY A 93 -25.40 1.79 5.92
N THR A 94 -25.75 0.53 5.61
CA THR A 94 -24.73 -0.51 5.59
C THR A 94 -23.76 -0.15 4.47
N SER A 95 -22.62 0.46 4.80
CA SER A 95 -21.53 0.71 3.86
C SER A 95 -21.06 -0.64 3.30
N ASP A 96 -21.52 -0.98 2.09
CA ASP A 96 -21.19 -2.23 1.39
C ASP A 96 -19.68 -2.35 1.14
N ASP A 97 -18.99 -1.21 1.09
CA ASP A 97 -17.54 -1.09 0.94
C ASP A 97 -16.78 -1.88 2.01
N GLY A 98 -17.21 -1.84 3.27
CA GLY A 98 -16.56 -2.57 4.36
C GLY A 98 -16.60 -4.09 4.17
N LYS A 99 -17.69 -4.62 3.61
CA LYS A 99 -17.83 -6.06 3.33
C LYS A 99 -16.92 -6.47 2.17
N PHE A 100 -16.83 -5.66 1.12
CA PHE A 100 -15.95 -5.91 -0.02
C PHE A 100 -14.47 -5.94 0.42
N PHE A 101 -14.00 -4.93 1.16
CA PHE A 101 -12.61 -4.90 1.64
C PHE A 101 -12.29 -6.07 2.56
N TRP A 102 -13.23 -6.47 3.43
CA TRP A 102 -13.06 -7.65 4.28
C TRP A 102 -12.92 -8.95 3.47
N GLN A 103 -13.77 -9.14 2.46
CA GLN A 103 -13.71 -10.32 1.59
C GLN A 103 -12.39 -10.38 0.81
N VAL A 104 -11.96 -9.25 0.22
CA VAL A 104 -10.66 -9.16 -0.45
C VAL A 104 -9.52 -9.47 0.52
N LYS A 105 -9.61 -8.96 1.75
CA LYS A 105 -8.63 -9.21 2.82
C LYS A 105 -8.48 -10.68 3.17
N VAL A 106 -9.59 -11.34 3.43
CA VAL A 106 -9.61 -12.77 3.72
C VAL A 106 -9.06 -13.57 2.53
N GLY A 107 -9.48 -13.21 1.31
CA GLY A 107 -9.03 -13.86 0.08
C GLY A 107 -7.52 -13.81 -0.12
N TYR A 108 -6.92 -12.61 -0.05
CA TYR A 108 -5.46 -12.50 -0.22
C TYR A 108 -4.70 -13.13 0.95
N THR A 109 -5.24 -13.08 2.17
CA THR A 109 -4.61 -13.65 3.37
C THR A 109 -4.48 -15.16 3.26
N ILE A 110 -5.55 -15.84 2.85
CA ILE A 110 -5.55 -17.28 2.59
C ILE A 110 -4.56 -17.60 1.47
N GLY A 111 -4.60 -16.85 0.37
CA GLY A 111 -3.70 -17.05 -0.76
C GLY A 111 -2.22 -16.92 -0.39
N HIS A 112 -1.85 -15.88 0.35
CA HIS A 112 -0.48 -15.68 0.82
C HIS A 112 -0.04 -16.75 1.81
N SER A 113 -0.93 -17.22 2.69
CA SER A 113 -0.63 -18.29 3.65
C SER A 113 -0.32 -19.61 2.95
N VAL A 114 -1.17 -20.02 2.00
CA VAL A 114 -0.97 -21.26 1.23
C VAL A 114 0.32 -21.19 0.39
N SER A 115 0.54 -20.04 -0.26
CA SER A 115 1.76 -19.80 -1.04
C SER A 115 3.01 -19.88 -0.16
N LEU A 116 2.98 -19.27 1.03
CA LEU A 116 4.10 -19.28 1.97
C LEU A 116 4.47 -20.71 2.40
N ILE A 117 3.48 -21.53 2.80
CA ILE A 117 3.72 -22.92 3.22
C ILE A 117 4.34 -23.73 2.07
N SER A 118 3.81 -23.59 0.85
CA SER A 118 4.30 -24.27 -0.34
C SER A 118 5.74 -23.87 -0.67
N LEU A 119 6.04 -22.56 -0.69
CA LEU A 119 7.37 -22.03 -1.00
C LEU A 119 8.42 -22.42 0.04
N ILE A 120 8.08 -22.38 1.33
CA ILE A 120 8.97 -22.84 2.40
C ILE A 120 9.31 -24.32 2.20
N THR A 121 8.30 -25.15 1.92
CA THR A 121 8.50 -26.57 1.65
C THR A 121 9.42 -26.77 0.44
N ALA A 122 9.21 -26.02 -0.64
CA ALA A 122 10.05 -26.08 -1.84
C ALA A 122 11.52 -25.70 -1.56
N ILE A 123 11.77 -24.63 -0.80
CA ILE A 123 13.13 -24.24 -0.40
C ILE A 123 13.78 -25.32 0.45
N VAL A 124 13.07 -25.88 1.44
CA VAL A 124 13.59 -26.94 2.31
C VAL A 124 14.01 -28.15 1.49
N VAL A 125 13.18 -28.59 0.54
CA VAL A 125 13.50 -29.69 -0.38
C VAL A 125 14.75 -29.37 -1.20
N LEU A 126 14.80 -28.20 -1.85
CA LEU A 126 15.94 -27.82 -2.69
C LEU A 126 17.25 -27.66 -1.89
N CYS A 127 17.19 -27.25 -0.62
CA CYS A 127 18.34 -27.11 0.27
C CYS A 127 18.86 -28.47 0.80
N ILE A 128 17.97 -29.42 1.08
CA ILE A 128 18.35 -30.76 1.58
C ILE A 128 19.01 -31.58 0.48
N PHE A 129 18.43 -31.57 -0.72
CA PHE A 129 18.93 -32.36 -1.84
C PHE A 129 20.08 -31.64 -2.54
N ARG A 130 21.29 -31.78 -2.00
CA ARG A 130 22.53 -31.26 -2.62
C ARG A 130 22.71 -31.65 -4.10
N LYS A 131 22.16 -32.79 -4.53
CA LYS A 131 22.18 -33.21 -5.94
C LYS A 131 21.36 -32.31 -6.88
N LEU A 132 20.43 -31.52 -6.34
CA LEU A 132 19.63 -30.54 -7.09
C LEU A 132 20.29 -29.15 -7.11
N HIS A 133 21.48 -28.97 -6.54
CA HIS A 133 22.17 -27.68 -6.57
C HIS A 133 22.76 -27.42 -7.97
N CYS A 134 21.99 -26.73 -8.80
CA CYS A 134 22.40 -26.21 -10.09
C CYS A 134 22.22 -24.68 -10.12
N THR A 135 22.90 -24.00 -11.04
CA THR A 135 22.76 -22.53 -11.23
C THR A 135 21.30 -22.10 -11.42
N ARG A 136 20.54 -22.86 -12.20
CA ARG A 136 19.08 -22.68 -12.38
C ARG A 136 18.32 -22.76 -11.05
N ASN A 137 18.55 -23.81 -10.27
CA ASN A 137 17.85 -24.03 -9.01
C ASN A 137 18.22 -22.96 -7.97
N TYR A 138 19.42 -22.37 -8.05
CA TYR A 138 19.80 -21.25 -7.22
C TYR A 138 19.06 -19.95 -7.59
N ILE A 139 18.82 -19.68 -8.88
CA ILE A 139 17.96 -18.55 -9.31
C ILE A 139 16.53 -18.76 -8.81
N HIS A 140 15.98 -19.97 -8.95
CA HIS A 140 14.66 -20.30 -8.41
C HIS A 140 14.60 -20.17 -6.87
N MET A 141 15.65 -20.56 -6.14
CA MET A 141 15.72 -20.35 -4.69
C MET A 141 15.60 -18.86 -4.35
N HIS A 142 16.34 -17.98 -5.01
CA HIS A 142 16.23 -16.54 -4.76
C HIS A 142 14.86 -15.95 -5.12
N LEU A 143 14.25 -16.42 -6.21
CA LEU A 143 12.88 -16.08 -6.55
C LEU A 143 11.90 -16.49 -5.43
N PHE A 144 12.01 -17.73 -4.93
CA PHE A 144 11.16 -18.21 -3.84
C PHE A 144 11.37 -17.41 -2.56
N VAL A 145 12.62 -17.08 -2.21
CA VAL A 145 12.93 -16.18 -1.08
C VAL A 145 12.26 -14.82 -1.28
N SER A 146 12.28 -14.25 -2.48
CA SER A 146 11.63 -12.97 -2.77
C SER A 146 10.11 -13.01 -2.54
N PHE A 147 9.44 -14.12 -2.93
CA PHE A 147 8.01 -14.31 -2.70
C PHE A 147 7.67 -14.56 -1.23
N ILE A 148 8.51 -15.28 -0.49
CA ILE A 148 8.38 -15.47 0.96
C ILE A 148 8.49 -14.13 1.67
N LEU A 149 9.51 -13.32 1.35
CA LEU A 149 9.68 -11.98 1.92
C LEU A 149 8.48 -11.08 1.61
N LYS A 150 7.96 -11.12 0.37
CA LYS A 150 6.73 -10.40 0.02
C LYS A 150 5.53 -10.84 0.87
N ALA A 151 5.31 -12.14 1.05
CA ALA A 151 4.20 -12.64 1.86
C ALA A 151 4.34 -12.22 3.33
N ILE A 152 5.54 -12.34 3.90
CA ILE A 152 5.83 -11.88 5.27
C ILE A 152 5.59 -10.36 5.39
N ALA A 153 6.04 -9.57 4.41
CA ALA A 153 5.86 -8.13 4.43
C ALA A 153 4.38 -7.71 4.35
N VAL A 154 3.54 -8.44 3.61
CA VAL A 154 2.07 -8.23 3.59
C VAL A 154 1.50 -8.45 5.00
N PHE A 155 1.87 -9.54 5.68
CA PHE A 155 1.38 -9.82 7.03
C PHE A 155 1.84 -8.76 8.04
N VAL A 156 3.12 -8.37 8.00
CA VAL A 156 3.65 -7.32 8.89
C VAL A 156 2.93 -6.00 8.65
N LYS A 157 2.70 -5.61 7.38
CA LYS A 157 1.95 -4.41 7.03
C LYS A 157 0.53 -4.44 7.60
N ASP A 158 -0.15 -5.58 7.46
CA ASP A 158 -1.52 -5.74 7.92
C ASP A 158 -1.66 -5.72 9.44
N VAL A 159 -0.73 -6.35 10.18
CA VAL A 159 -0.71 -6.29 11.64
C VAL A 159 -0.46 -4.86 12.10
N VAL A 160 0.51 -4.17 11.49
CA VAL A 160 0.87 -2.80 11.87
C VAL A 160 -0.24 -1.80 11.55
N LEU A 161 -0.91 -1.90 10.40
CA LEU A 161 -2.01 -1.01 10.07
C LEU A 161 -3.28 -1.28 10.89
N TYR A 162 -3.49 -2.54 11.33
CA TYR A 162 -4.69 -2.93 12.06
C TYR A 162 -4.55 -2.68 13.57
N GLU A 163 -3.45 -3.13 14.19
CA GLU A 163 -3.27 -2.95 15.64
C GLU A 163 -2.99 -1.50 16.04
N PHE A 164 -2.28 -0.71 15.22
CA PHE A 164 -2.06 0.72 15.51
C PHE A 164 -3.16 1.64 14.97
N GLY A 165 -4.11 1.11 14.19
CA GLY A 165 -5.27 1.86 13.70
C GLY A 165 -6.43 1.92 14.71
N GLU A 166 -6.49 0.98 15.65
CA GLU A 166 -7.60 0.81 16.60
C GLU A 166 -7.27 1.27 18.03
N VAL A 167 -5.98 1.44 18.37
CA VAL A 167 -5.53 1.84 19.71
C VAL A 167 -5.10 3.31 19.70
N ASP A 168 -6.04 4.22 20.03
CA ASP A 168 -5.99 5.58 20.65
C ASP A 168 -4.76 6.50 20.58
N ASN A 169 -3.66 6.09 19.98
CA ASN A 169 -2.46 6.85 19.77
C ASN A 169 -2.29 6.98 18.27
N CYS A 170 -2.92 7.99 17.67
CA CYS A 170 -2.48 8.59 16.41
C CYS A 170 -1.05 9.08 16.60
N SER A 171 -0.11 8.13 16.66
CA SER A 171 1.30 8.33 16.87
C SER A 171 1.83 8.83 15.54
N LEU A 172 1.69 10.14 15.36
CA LEU A 172 2.14 10.94 14.24
C LEU A 172 3.47 10.37 13.70
N GLY A 173 3.42 9.69 12.56
CA GLY A 173 4.61 9.26 11.83
C GLY A 173 5.63 8.47 12.65
N SER A 174 5.21 7.51 13.49
CA SER A 174 6.17 6.59 14.13
C SER A 174 7.12 6.02 13.07
N VAL A 175 8.42 6.18 13.31
CA VAL A 175 9.50 5.68 12.43
C VAL A 175 9.27 4.20 12.10
N GLY A 176 8.64 3.44 13.00
CA GLY A 176 8.23 2.06 12.77
C GLY A 176 7.24 1.88 11.63
N CYS A 177 6.18 2.68 11.53
CA CYS A 177 5.20 2.58 10.45
C CYS A 177 5.86 2.90 9.09
N LYS A 178 6.65 3.97 9.04
CA LYS A 178 7.41 4.35 7.83
C LYS A 178 8.36 3.24 7.39
N ALA A 179 9.11 2.64 8.33
CA ALA A 179 10.01 1.53 8.07
C ALA A 179 9.29 0.29 7.52
N VAL A 180 8.12 -0.05 8.08
CA VAL A 180 7.29 -1.18 7.63
C VAL A 180 6.79 -0.96 6.20
N ILE A 181 6.35 0.26 5.87
CA ILE A 181 5.93 0.58 4.50
C ILE A 181 7.11 0.51 3.52
N VAL A 182 8.26 1.10 3.86
CA VAL A 182 9.48 1.02 3.02
C VAL A 182 9.89 -0.43 2.79
N PHE A 183 9.88 -1.24 3.85
CA PHE A 183 10.18 -2.68 3.77
C PHE A 183 9.17 -3.41 2.87
N PHE A 184 7.88 -3.13 3.02
CA PHE A 184 6.82 -3.70 2.18
C PHE A 184 7.03 -3.37 0.70
N GLN A 185 7.27 -2.10 0.37
CA GLN A 185 7.50 -1.67 -1.02
C GLN A 185 8.76 -2.33 -1.61
N TYR A 186 9.82 -2.46 -0.80
CA TYR A 186 11.02 -3.20 -1.19
C TYR A 186 10.73 -4.68 -1.50
N CYS A 187 10.04 -5.40 -0.63
CA CYS A 187 9.73 -6.81 -0.85
C CYS A 187 8.84 -7.04 -2.08
N VAL A 188 7.86 -6.15 -2.30
CA VAL A 188 7.02 -6.19 -3.51
C VAL A 188 7.88 -5.98 -4.75
N MET A 189 8.71 -4.94 -4.78
CA MET A 189 9.55 -4.63 -5.94
C MET A 189 10.59 -5.73 -6.19
N ALA A 190 11.22 -6.27 -5.15
CA ALA A 190 12.16 -7.38 -5.25
C ALA A 190 11.52 -8.62 -5.88
N SER A 191 10.26 -8.93 -5.56
CA SER A 191 9.55 -10.06 -6.20
C SER A 191 9.40 -9.89 -7.72
N PHE A 192 9.14 -8.67 -8.19
CA PHE A 192 9.04 -8.38 -9.63
C PHE A 192 10.40 -8.42 -10.33
N PHE A 193 11.44 -7.87 -9.71
CA PHE A 193 12.80 -7.91 -10.25
C PHE A 193 13.35 -9.34 -10.30
N TRP A 194 13.10 -10.18 -9.30
CA TRP A 194 13.49 -11.59 -9.33
C TRP A 194 12.74 -12.38 -10.40
N LEU A 195 11.45 -12.10 -10.62
CA LEU A 195 10.70 -12.67 -11.74
C LEU A 195 11.29 -12.25 -13.10
N LEU A 196 11.72 -10.99 -13.23
CA LEU A 196 12.43 -10.52 -14.44
C LEU A 196 13.79 -11.20 -14.61
N VAL A 197 14.57 -11.37 -13.54
CA VAL A 197 15.87 -12.04 -13.57
C VAL A 197 15.73 -13.50 -14.00
N GLU A 198 14.71 -14.21 -13.50
CA GLU A 198 14.40 -15.57 -13.95
C GLU A 198 14.07 -15.61 -15.45
N GLY A 199 13.21 -14.72 -15.93
CA GLY A 199 12.86 -14.60 -17.35
C GLY A 199 14.07 -14.30 -18.24
N LEU A 200 14.94 -13.37 -17.82
CA LEU A 200 16.17 -13.03 -18.52
C LEU A 200 17.16 -14.20 -18.54
N TYR A 201 17.32 -14.89 -17.42
CA TYR A 201 18.20 -16.06 -17.31
C TYR A 201 17.73 -17.20 -18.23
N LEU A 202 16.43 -17.50 -18.23
CA LEU A 202 15.85 -18.55 -19.08
C LEU A 202 15.98 -18.20 -20.56
N HIS A 203 15.69 -16.96 -20.94
CA HIS A 203 15.86 -16.49 -22.32
C HIS A 203 17.32 -16.56 -22.76
N ALA A 204 18.25 -16.08 -21.93
CA ALA A 204 19.69 -16.13 -22.20
C ALA A 204 20.17 -17.57 -22.44
N LEU A 205 19.75 -18.52 -21.60
CA LEU A 205 20.10 -19.93 -21.72
C LEU A 205 19.62 -20.55 -23.05
N LEU A 206 18.43 -20.17 -23.51
CA LEU A 206 17.83 -20.74 -24.73
C LEU A 206 18.32 -20.07 -26.02
N ALA A 207 18.58 -18.77 -25.99
CA ALA A 207 18.93 -17.97 -27.17
C ALA A 207 20.44 -17.83 -27.41
N VAL A 208 21.25 -17.82 -26.35
CA VAL A 208 22.70 -17.54 -26.44
C VAL A 208 23.46 -18.65 -25.72
N SER A 209 23.95 -19.62 -26.50
CA SER A 209 24.50 -20.90 -26.03
C SER A 209 25.91 -20.84 -25.43
N PHE A 210 26.51 -19.67 -25.22
CA PHE A 210 27.94 -19.53 -24.86
C PHE A 210 28.21 -18.46 -23.79
N PHE A 211 27.66 -18.61 -22.58
CA PHE A 211 27.92 -17.67 -21.48
C PHE A 211 28.97 -18.15 -20.48
N SER A 212 29.83 -17.22 -20.04
CA SER A 212 30.72 -17.39 -18.89
C SER A 212 29.91 -17.36 -17.59
N GLU A 213 29.40 -18.51 -17.14
CA GLU A 213 28.36 -18.62 -16.10
C GLU A 213 28.66 -17.83 -14.80
N ARG A 214 29.91 -17.73 -14.37
CA ARG A 214 30.25 -17.24 -13.02
C ARG A 214 30.19 -15.73 -12.83
N LYS A 215 30.59 -14.92 -13.82
CA LYS A 215 30.60 -13.44 -13.71
C LYS A 215 29.21 -12.84 -13.93
N TYR A 216 28.46 -13.37 -14.89
CA TYR A 216 27.10 -12.92 -15.19
C TYR A 216 26.11 -13.31 -14.09
N PHE A 217 26.34 -14.42 -13.40
CA PHE A 217 25.54 -14.83 -12.24
C PHE A 217 25.52 -13.79 -11.11
N TRP A 218 26.67 -13.25 -10.75
CA TRP A 218 26.74 -12.16 -9.76
C TRP A 218 26.01 -10.90 -10.23
N ALA A 219 26.06 -10.58 -11.52
CA ALA A 219 25.31 -9.46 -12.08
C ALA A 219 23.79 -9.66 -11.95
N TYR A 220 23.27 -10.87 -12.18
CA TYR A 220 21.84 -11.18 -11.98
C TYR A 220 21.40 -11.01 -10.53
N ILE A 221 22.21 -11.44 -9.56
CA ILE A 221 21.92 -11.25 -8.13
C ILE A 221 21.89 -9.76 -7.77
N MET A 222 22.84 -8.98 -8.28
CA MET A 222 22.88 -7.53 -8.07
C MET A 222 21.67 -6.83 -8.69
N ILE A 223 21.20 -7.27 -9.86
CA ILE A 223 19.97 -6.74 -10.48
C ILE A 223 18.75 -7.09 -9.63
N GLY A 224 18.63 -8.35 -9.18
CA GLY A 224 17.49 -8.84 -8.42
C GLY A 224 17.29 -8.19 -7.06
N TRP A 225 18.37 -8.00 -6.28
CA TRP A 225 18.29 -7.39 -4.93
C TRP A 225 18.66 -5.91 -4.91
N GLY A 226 19.65 -5.51 -5.70
CA GLY A 226 20.19 -4.15 -5.71
C GLY A 226 19.31 -3.17 -6.48
N GLY A 227 18.72 -3.59 -7.61
CA GLY A 227 17.79 -2.75 -8.39
C GLY A 227 16.63 -2.21 -7.54
N PRO A 228 15.85 -3.07 -6.87
CA PRO A 228 14.79 -2.66 -5.95
C PRO A 228 15.30 -1.76 -4.81
N ALA A 229 16.46 -2.07 -4.23
CA ALA A 229 17.02 -1.28 -3.14
C ALA A 229 17.30 0.17 -3.57
N ILE A 230 17.93 0.37 -4.73
CA ILE A 230 18.24 1.70 -5.26
C ILE A 230 16.96 2.51 -5.51
N ILE A 231 15.96 1.91 -6.15
CA ILE A 231 14.71 2.62 -6.48
C ILE A 231 13.94 2.99 -5.21
N ILE A 232 13.83 2.07 -4.25
CA ILE A 232 13.10 2.31 -3.00
C ILE A 232 13.83 3.32 -2.12
N THR A 233 15.16 3.29 -2.05
CA THR A 233 15.91 4.32 -1.32
C THR A 233 15.71 5.71 -1.95
N ALA A 234 15.76 5.83 -3.27
CA ALA A 234 15.47 7.09 -3.96
C ALA A 234 14.05 7.60 -3.70
N TRP A 235 13.06 6.70 -3.75
CA TRP A 235 11.67 7.03 -3.42
C TRP A 235 11.51 7.46 -1.96
N SER A 236 12.10 6.71 -1.02
CA SER A 236 12.04 7.00 0.42
C SER A 236 12.67 8.34 0.75
N ILE A 237 13.80 8.68 0.11
CA ILE A 237 14.45 9.99 0.25
C ILE A 237 13.52 11.08 -0.30
N GLY A 238 12.95 10.88 -1.50
CA GLY A 238 11.98 11.82 -2.09
C GLY A 238 10.77 12.07 -1.19
N LYS A 239 10.15 11.01 -0.65
CA LYS A 239 9.02 11.14 0.28
C LYS A 239 9.43 11.85 1.57
N ALA A 240 10.57 11.53 2.16
CA ALA A 240 11.07 12.17 3.38
C ALA A 240 11.35 13.67 3.23
N TYR A 241 11.84 14.11 2.07
CA TYR A 241 12.15 15.53 1.86
C TYR A 241 10.94 16.37 1.45
N PHE A 242 10.03 15.82 0.66
CA PHE A 242 8.96 16.61 0.04
C PHE A 242 7.60 16.45 0.72
N ASN A 243 7.25 15.25 1.22
CA ASN A 243 5.92 14.95 1.76
C ASN A 243 6.01 13.97 2.95
N ASP A 244 6.58 14.43 4.08
CA ASP A 244 6.71 13.62 5.30
C ASP A 244 5.47 13.70 6.21
N VAL A 245 4.30 13.38 5.67
CA VAL A 245 3.03 13.41 6.41
C VAL A 245 2.60 11.99 6.76
N GLY A 246 2.26 11.80 8.04
CA GLY A 246 1.67 10.54 8.54
C GLY A 246 2.53 9.29 8.31
N CYS A 247 1.85 8.17 8.03
CA CYS A 247 2.48 6.95 7.55
C CYS A 247 2.35 6.88 6.02
N TRP A 248 3.40 6.47 5.32
CA TRP A 248 3.47 6.48 3.85
C TRP A 248 2.61 5.39 3.15
N ASP A 249 1.53 4.93 3.79
CA ASP A 249 0.59 3.94 3.24
C ASP A 249 -0.47 4.58 2.33
N ILE A 250 -0.76 5.87 2.51
CA ILE A 250 -1.77 6.60 1.74
C ILE A 250 -1.16 7.01 0.40
N ILE A 251 -1.72 6.46 -0.68
CA ILE A 251 -1.35 6.80 -2.06
C ILE A 251 -2.36 7.84 -2.54
N GLU A 252 -2.05 9.12 -2.36
CA GLU A 252 -2.85 10.15 -2.98
C GLU A 252 -2.64 10.12 -4.50
N THR A 253 -3.72 10.25 -5.27
CA THR A 253 -3.69 10.23 -6.74
C THR A 253 -2.81 11.35 -7.34
N THR A 254 -2.50 12.38 -6.55
CA THR A 254 -1.63 13.51 -6.87
C THR A 254 -0.14 13.28 -6.53
N ASP A 255 0.22 12.19 -5.86
CA ASP A 255 1.61 11.91 -5.47
C ASP A 255 2.46 11.51 -6.69
N VAL A 256 3.20 12.48 -7.25
CA VAL A 256 4.18 12.25 -8.33
C VAL A 256 5.23 11.20 -7.92
N PHE A 257 5.59 11.15 -6.64
CA PHE A 257 6.56 10.17 -6.13
C PHE A 257 6.09 8.72 -6.26
N TRP A 258 4.79 8.43 -6.28
CA TRP A 258 4.28 7.08 -6.47
C TRP A 258 4.69 6.48 -7.83
N TRP A 259 4.85 7.32 -8.85
CA TRP A 259 5.31 6.88 -10.18
C TRP A 259 6.74 6.33 -10.18
N ILE A 260 7.58 6.71 -9.21
CA ILE A 260 8.94 6.18 -9.04
C ILE A 260 8.90 4.68 -8.72
N ILE A 261 7.89 4.23 -7.96
CA ILE A 261 7.68 2.80 -7.67
C ILE A 261 6.91 2.12 -8.80
N LYS A 262 5.84 2.76 -9.29
CA LYS A 262 4.93 2.16 -10.26
C LYS A 262 5.58 1.90 -11.61
N THR A 263 6.41 2.82 -12.10
CA THR A 263 7.02 2.73 -13.44
C THR A 263 7.94 1.52 -13.57
N PRO A 264 8.91 1.28 -12.66
CA PRO A 264 9.78 0.12 -12.76
C PRO A 264 9.03 -1.22 -12.65
N ILE A 265 7.97 -1.29 -11.84
CA ILE A 265 7.13 -2.49 -11.73
C ILE A 265 6.44 -2.77 -13.08
N LEU A 266 5.79 -1.77 -13.67
CA LEU A 266 5.12 -1.92 -14.97
C LEU A 266 6.11 -2.26 -16.08
N ALA A 267 7.28 -1.62 -16.11
CA ALA A 267 8.33 -1.94 -17.05
C ALA A 267 8.82 -3.39 -16.90
N SER A 268 9.02 -3.86 -15.67
CA SER A 268 9.43 -5.23 -15.38
C SER A 268 8.39 -6.25 -15.87
N ILE A 269 7.10 -5.98 -15.65
CA ILE A 269 6.00 -6.82 -16.14
C ILE A 269 6.00 -6.88 -17.68
N LEU A 270 6.12 -5.72 -18.34
CA LEU A 270 6.14 -5.64 -19.79
C LEU A 270 7.32 -6.42 -20.40
N VAL A 271 8.53 -6.22 -19.87
CA VAL A 271 9.72 -6.92 -20.34
C VAL A 271 9.58 -8.43 -20.12
N ASN A 272 9.12 -8.87 -18.95
CA ASN A 272 8.92 -10.29 -18.68
C ASN A 272 7.88 -10.91 -19.63
N PHE A 273 6.80 -10.19 -19.95
CA PHE A 273 5.83 -10.64 -20.94
C PHE A 273 6.44 -10.81 -22.33
N VAL A 274 7.27 -9.87 -22.78
CA VAL A 274 8.00 -9.99 -24.06
C VAL A 274 8.93 -11.21 -24.04
N LEU A 275 9.69 -11.40 -22.96
CA LEU A 275 10.59 -12.55 -22.80
C LEU A 275 9.83 -13.87 -22.85
N PHE A 276 8.68 -13.95 -22.20
CA PHE A 276 7.81 -15.12 -22.21
C PHE A 276 7.37 -15.49 -23.64
N ILE A 277 6.93 -14.51 -24.44
CA ILE A 277 6.56 -14.74 -25.84
C ILE A 277 7.77 -15.21 -26.67
N CYS A 278 8.95 -14.61 -26.48
CA CYS A 278 10.19 -15.03 -27.15
C CYS A 278 10.56 -16.48 -26.81
N ILE A 279 10.50 -16.86 -25.53
CA ILE A 279 10.78 -18.23 -25.08
C ILE A 279 9.82 -19.23 -25.72
N ILE A 280 8.51 -18.94 -25.74
CA ILE A 280 7.52 -19.82 -26.39
C ILE A 280 7.84 -20.00 -27.88
N ARG A 281 8.22 -18.92 -28.58
CA ARG A 281 8.60 -18.99 -30.00
C ARG A 281 9.81 -19.89 -30.22
N ILE A 282 10.87 -19.73 -29.41
CA ILE A 282 12.08 -20.56 -29.49
C ILE A 282 11.74 -22.02 -29.18
N LEU A 283 10.91 -22.27 -28.15
CA LEU A 283 10.48 -23.62 -27.79
C LEU A 283 9.70 -24.27 -28.92
N ARG A 284 8.77 -23.55 -29.55
CA ARG A 284 8.00 -24.05 -30.70
C ARG A 284 8.92 -24.37 -31.89
N GLN A 285 9.90 -23.53 -32.18
CA GLN A 285 10.89 -23.80 -33.23
C GLN A 285 11.68 -25.09 -32.92
N LYS A 286 12.15 -25.26 -31.67
CA LYS A 286 12.85 -26.48 -31.25
C LYS A 286 11.98 -27.73 -31.26
N ILE A 287 10.67 -27.63 -31.02
CA ILE A 287 9.72 -28.76 -31.07
C ILE A 287 9.33 -29.13 -32.50
N ASN A 288 9.34 -28.18 -33.45
CA ASN A 288 8.99 -28.45 -34.86
C ASN A 288 10.19 -28.92 -35.72
N CYS A 289 11.42 -28.62 -35.32
CA CYS A 289 12.65 -29.10 -35.99
C CYS A 289 13.12 -30.55 -35.70
N PRO A 290 12.65 -31.33 -34.70
CA PRO A 290 13.04 -32.73 -34.50
C PRO A 290 12.48 -33.66 -35.59
N ASP A 291 11.37 -33.27 -36.24
CA ASP A 291 10.66 -34.14 -37.20
C ASP A 291 11.26 -34.13 -38.62
N ILE A 292 12.18 -33.21 -38.93
CA ILE A 292 12.85 -33.20 -40.25
C ILE A 292 13.96 -34.25 -40.37
N GLY A 293 14.55 -34.70 -39.25
CA GLY A 293 15.64 -35.68 -39.25
C GLY A 293 15.18 -37.15 -39.28
N ARG A 294 13.93 -37.42 -38.91
CA ARG A 294 13.39 -38.80 -38.85
C ARG A 294 12.67 -39.25 -40.13
N ASN A 295 12.30 -38.31 -41.00
CA ASN A 295 11.66 -38.64 -42.27
C ASN A 295 12.65 -38.96 -43.40
N GLU A 296 13.89 -38.46 -43.34
CA GLU A 296 14.92 -38.81 -44.33
C GLU A 296 15.56 -40.18 -44.09
N SER A 297 15.51 -40.70 -42.86
CA SER A 297 16.04 -42.04 -42.53
C SER A 297 15.15 -43.18 -43.04
N ASN A 298 13.91 -42.90 -43.44
CA ASN A 298 12.97 -43.88 -44.01
C ASN A 298 12.85 -43.78 -45.55
N GLN A 299 13.65 -42.94 -46.21
CA GLN A 299 13.68 -42.84 -47.67
C GLN A 299 14.89 -43.53 -48.33
N TYR A 300 15.76 -44.16 -47.53
CA TYR A 300 16.93 -44.93 -47.99
C TYR A 300 16.93 -46.39 -47.52
N LEU A 301 15.75 -46.98 -47.26
CA LEU A 301 15.62 -48.42 -47.02
C LEU A 301 14.52 -49.03 -47.89
#